data_AF-A0A524NT04-F1
#
_entry.id   AF-A0A524NT04-F1
#
_cell.length_a   1.000
_cell.length_b   1.000
_cell.length_c   1.000
_cell.angle_alpha   90.00
_cell.angle_beta   90.00
_cell.angle_gamma   90.00
#
_symmetry.space_group_name_H-M   'P 1'
#
loop_
_entity.id
_entity.type
_entity.pdbx_description
1 polymer ?
#
loop_
_entity_poly.entity_id
_entity_poly.type
_entity_poly.pdbx_seq_one_letter_code
_entity_poly.pdbx_strand_id
1 'polypeptide(L)'
;MERRVERLQETSRWSGVSQDYEIFQTSRAGLLTNVPAFDLGLGLSVRPAFTTGGERPSPDDVTSRTGDISLDVTQKLGANLLGSLTVNTDFAETEVDARQTNLTRFEILFPEKRTFFLEGADIFEFGYELDDVMIPFFSRRIGLDEDGERIPINAGTKLNGRVGNTNLGALVVNTSHAVGVDTGTATMGVARIKQNILSESSIGVITSFGDQLGRPNSWMSGADFAFQTSHFLGDKNLNASVWGVRNNREGLEGDRGAYGLGFDYPNDL
;
A
#
# COMPACT_ATOMS: atom_id res chain seq x y z
N MET A 1 -6.38 8.47 23.51
CA MET A 1 -5.95 7.38 24.41
C MET A 1 -6.98 7.22 25.50
N GLU A 2 -7.43 5.98 25.72
CA GLU A 2 -8.37 5.60 26.78
C GLU A 2 -7.72 4.55 27.66
N ARG A 3 -7.88 4.70 28.97
CA ARG A 3 -7.54 3.67 29.95
C ARG A 3 -8.81 3.26 30.68
N ARG A 4 -9.16 1.99 30.57
CA ARG A 4 -10.24 1.39 31.35
C ARG A 4 -9.70 0.78 32.64
N VAL A 5 -10.29 1.14 33.76
CA VAL A 5 -9.94 0.64 35.10
C VAL A 5 -11.11 -0.18 35.63
N GLU A 6 -11.13 -1.48 35.31
CA GLU A 6 -12.27 -2.37 35.57
C GLU A 6 -12.71 -2.41 37.05
N ARG A 7 -11.75 -2.38 37.98
CA ARG A 7 -12.05 -2.37 39.43
C ARG A 7 -12.89 -1.17 39.87
N LEU A 8 -12.74 -0.03 39.19
CA LEU A 8 -13.45 1.20 39.50
C LEU A 8 -14.63 1.44 38.55
N GLN A 9 -14.82 0.57 37.56
CA GLN A 9 -15.71 0.81 36.40
C GLN A 9 -15.49 2.20 35.77
N GLU A 10 -14.25 2.69 35.82
CA GLU A 10 -13.91 4.02 35.34
C GLU A 10 -13.19 3.92 34.00
N THR A 11 -13.57 4.80 33.09
CA THR A 11 -12.89 5.00 31.83
C THR A 11 -12.26 6.38 31.85
N SER A 12 -10.93 6.42 31.93
CA SER A 12 -10.15 7.66 31.97
C SER A 12 -9.65 7.97 30.56
N ARG A 13 -9.91 9.19 30.09
CA ARG A 13 -9.47 9.68 28.77
C ARG A 13 -8.57 10.91 28.93
N TRP A 14 -7.54 10.99 28.09
CA TRP A 14 -6.59 12.11 28.11
C TRP A 14 -7.23 13.42 27.62
N SER A 15 -8.14 13.36 26.63
CA SER A 15 -8.93 14.50 26.16
C SER A 15 -10.41 14.32 26.49
N GLY A 16 -11.15 15.44 26.56
CA GLY A 16 -12.53 15.48 27.03
C GLY A 16 -13.48 14.56 26.27
N VAL A 17 -14.50 14.06 26.97
CA VAL A 17 -15.50 13.13 26.42
C VAL A 17 -16.66 13.94 25.86
N SER A 18 -17.00 13.73 24.59
CA SER A 18 -18.29 14.12 24.00
C SER A 18 -19.02 12.86 23.57
N GLN A 19 -20.34 12.85 23.64
CA GLN A 19 -21.16 11.73 23.17
C GLN A 19 -21.23 11.67 21.63
N ASP A 20 -20.96 12.79 20.97
CA ASP A 20 -21.07 12.94 19.50
C ASP A 20 -19.77 12.59 18.76
N TYR A 21 -18.73 12.11 19.45
CA TYR A 21 -17.43 11.84 18.85
C TYR A 21 -16.95 10.41 19.10
N GLU A 22 -16.52 9.75 18.02
CA GLU A 22 -15.82 8.49 18.12
C GLU A 22 -14.43 8.67 18.74
N ILE A 23 -13.98 7.65 19.48
CA ILE A 23 -12.66 7.65 20.14
C ILE A 23 -11.48 7.79 19.15
N PHE A 24 -11.70 7.44 17.87
CA PHE A 24 -10.68 7.46 16.82
C PHE A 24 -10.60 8.81 16.07
N GLN A 25 -11.44 9.79 16.41
CA GLN A 25 -11.44 11.09 15.76
C GLN A 25 -10.23 11.93 16.23
N THR A 26 -9.15 11.89 15.44
CA THR A 26 -7.84 12.48 15.77
C THR A 26 -7.87 14.00 15.98
N SER A 27 -8.84 14.72 15.40
CA SER A 27 -9.04 16.16 15.61
C SER A 27 -9.40 16.54 17.05
N ARG A 28 -9.90 15.59 17.84
CA ARG A 28 -10.26 15.74 19.27
C ARG A 28 -9.26 15.06 20.21
N ALA A 29 -8.16 14.52 19.67
CA ALA A 29 -7.10 13.92 20.49
C ALA A 29 -6.38 15.00 21.31
N GLY A 30 -5.93 14.63 22.52
CA GLY A 30 -5.13 15.53 23.35
C GLY A 30 -3.76 15.81 22.73
N LEU A 31 -3.31 17.06 22.81
CA LEU A 31 -2.00 17.46 22.30
C LEU A 31 -0.89 17.03 23.27
N LEU A 32 0.00 16.15 22.81
CA LEU A 32 1.24 15.85 23.53
C LEU A 32 2.26 16.95 23.24
N THR A 33 2.46 17.84 24.21
CA THR A 33 3.45 18.92 24.13
C THR A 33 4.70 18.57 24.92
N ASN A 34 5.80 19.29 24.67
CA ASN A 34 7.08 19.13 25.38
C ASN A 34 7.77 17.76 25.19
N VAL A 35 7.57 17.12 24.03
CA VAL A 35 8.39 15.97 23.63
C VAL A 35 9.79 16.49 23.27
N PRO A 36 10.89 15.89 23.75
CA PRO A 36 12.22 16.28 23.33
C PRO A 36 12.36 16.19 21.81
N ALA A 37 13.22 17.02 21.23
CA ALA A 37 13.51 16.95 19.80
C ALA A 37 14.02 15.54 19.45
N PHE A 38 13.37 14.89 18.50
CA PHE A 38 13.79 13.58 18.02
C PHE A 38 15.06 13.75 17.19
N ASP A 39 16.15 13.11 17.62
CA ASP A 39 17.33 12.95 16.77
C ASP A 39 17.08 11.78 15.81
N LEU A 40 16.80 12.13 14.56
CA LEU A 40 16.56 11.15 13.50
C LEU A 40 17.88 10.55 12.95
N GLY A 41 19.03 11.06 13.40
CA GLY A 41 20.34 10.71 12.87
C GLY A 41 20.41 10.88 11.35
N LEU A 42 21.14 10.00 10.69
CA LEU A 42 21.20 9.95 9.22
C LEU A 42 19.88 9.47 8.60
N GLY A 43 18.93 8.94 9.38
CA GLY A 43 17.69 8.36 8.84
C GLY A 43 17.91 7.16 7.90
N LEU A 44 19.10 6.55 7.93
CA LEU A 44 19.51 5.42 7.10
C LEU A 44 19.33 4.11 7.86
N SER A 45 18.65 3.15 7.26
CA SER A 45 18.57 1.76 7.72
C SER A 45 19.07 0.84 6.62
N VAL A 46 19.94 -0.11 6.97
CA VAL A 46 20.51 -1.10 6.05
C VAL A 46 20.33 -2.47 6.67
N ARG A 47 19.68 -3.38 5.94
CA ARG A 47 19.39 -4.75 6.36
C ARG A 47 19.89 -5.73 5.29
N PRO A 48 21.14 -6.21 5.42
CA PRO A 48 21.62 -7.30 4.60
C PRO A 48 21.09 -8.64 5.14
N ALA A 49 20.83 -9.59 4.25
CA ALA A 49 20.59 -10.97 4.63
C ALA A 49 21.27 -11.93 3.65
N PHE A 50 21.53 -13.15 4.12
CA PHE A 50 22.06 -14.24 3.32
C PHE A 50 21.38 -15.53 3.77
N THR A 51 20.90 -16.31 2.82
CA THR A 51 20.32 -17.63 3.03
C THR A 51 21.20 -18.67 2.34
N THR A 52 21.24 -19.88 2.90
CA THR A 52 21.92 -21.00 2.26
C THR A 52 21.14 -22.28 2.49
N GLY A 53 21.03 -23.09 1.45
CA GLY A 53 20.35 -24.37 1.45
C GLY A 53 21.28 -25.49 1.02
N GLY A 54 21.01 -26.69 1.51
CA GLY A 54 21.69 -27.90 1.07
C GLY A 54 20.66 -29.01 0.91
N GLU A 55 20.48 -29.51 -0.30
CA GLU A 55 19.57 -30.62 -0.58
C GLU A 55 20.36 -31.84 -1.01
N ARG A 56 19.97 -33.01 -0.50
CA ARG A 56 20.52 -34.29 -0.93
C ARG A 56 19.36 -35.23 -1.30
N PRO A 57 18.96 -35.28 -2.59
CA PRO A 57 17.75 -35.99 -3.01
C PRO A 57 17.78 -37.50 -2.72
N SER A 58 18.97 -38.11 -2.74
CA SER A 58 19.19 -39.50 -2.33
C SER A 58 20.56 -39.68 -1.64
N PRO A 59 20.75 -40.74 -0.83
CA PRO A 59 21.98 -40.96 -0.07
C PRO A 59 23.27 -40.97 -0.92
N ASP A 60 23.15 -41.41 -2.17
CA ASP A 60 24.26 -41.51 -3.13
C ASP A 60 24.44 -40.24 -4.00
N ASP A 61 23.49 -39.30 -3.95
CA ASP A 61 23.58 -38.07 -4.75
C ASP A 61 24.57 -37.07 -4.15
N VAL A 62 25.07 -36.18 -5.02
CA VAL A 62 25.84 -35.01 -4.62
C VAL A 62 24.91 -34.01 -3.94
N THR A 63 25.30 -33.49 -2.78
CA THR A 63 24.55 -32.41 -2.13
C THR A 63 24.53 -31.18 -3.02
N SER A 64 23.35 -30.77 -3.48
CA SER A 64 23.15 -29.46 -4.10
C SER A 64 23.25 -28.40 -3.01
N ARG A 65 23.90 -27.27 -3.32
CA ARG A 65 23.98 -26.13 -2.40
C ARG A 65 23.39 -24.92 -3.10
N THR A 66 22.53 -24.21 -2.39
CA THR A 66 21.97 -22.94 -2.82
C THR A 66 22.39 -21.85 -1.85
N GLY A 67 22.40 -20.61 -2.32
CA GLY A 67 22.58 -19.46 -1.45
C GLY A 67 22.21 -18.17 -2.14
N ASP A 68 21.51 -17.33 -1.41
CA ASP A 68 20.96 -16.07 -1.90
C ASP A 68 21.37 -14.94 -0.95
N ILE A 69 21.70 -13.78 -1.51
CA ILE A 69 22.01 -12.57 -0.74
C ILE A 69 20.92 -11.55 -1.06
N SER A 70 20.35 -10.94 -0.02
CA SER A 70 19.42 -9.83 -0.15
C SER A 70 19.91 -8.59 0.60
N LEU A 71 19.44 -7.43 0.14
CA LEU A 71 19.75 -6.15 0.75
C LEU A 71 18.53 -5.24 0.70
N ASP A 72 18.07 -4.80 1.87
CA ASP A 72 17.12 -3.71 2.00
C ASP A 72 17.80 -2.47 2.55
N VAL A 73 17.50 -1.32 1.94
CA VAL A 73 17.98 -0.01 2.38
C VAL A 73 16.80 0.94 2.46
N THR A 74 16.66 1.68 3.55
CA THR A 74 15.72 2.79 3.65
C THR A 74 16.43 4.05 4.11
N GLN A 75 16.00 5.20 3.58
CA GLN A 75 16.61 6.50 3.83
C GLN A 75 15.50 7.53 4.01
N LYS A 76 15.46 8.20 5.17
CA LYS A 76 14.63 9.39 5.36
C LYS A 76 15.26 10.56 4.60
N LEU A 77 14.55 11.10 3.61
CA LEU A 77 14.98 12.22 2.79
C LEU A 77 14.47 13.57 3.33
N GLY A 78 13.72 13.53 4.42
CA GLY A 78 13.18 14.67 5.17
C GLY A 78 12.31 14.16 6.31
N ALA A 79 11.58 15.06 6.98
CA ALA A 79 10.69 14.67 8.08
C ALA A 79 9.58 13.70 7.64
N ASN A 80 9.14 13.83 6.38
CA ASN A 80 7.96 13.15 5.86
C ASN A 80 8.22 12.49 4.48
N LEU A 81 9.47 12.21 4.12
CA LEU A 81 9.82 11.53 2.86
C LEU A 81 10.74 10.35 3.13
N LEU A 82 10.41 9.20 2.56
CA LEU A 82 11.16 7.97 2.68
C LEU A 82 11.51 7.42 1.30
N GLY A 83 12.80 7.18 1.07
CA GLY A 83 13.29 6.36 -0.03
C GLY A 83 13.58 4.95 0.45
N SER A 84 13.19 3.94 -0.32
CA SER A 84 13.46 2.54 -0.06
C SER A 84 14.06 1.87 -1.30
N LEU A 85 15.00 0.97 -1.09
CA LEU A 85 15.62 0.14 -2.11
C LEU A 85 15.71 -1.28 -1.58
N THR A 86 15.43 -2.25 -2.45
CA THR A 86 15.55 -3.66 -2.13
C THR A 86 16.19 -4.39 -3.31
N VAL A 87 17.01 -5.41 -3.04
CA VAL A 87 17.70 -6.23 -4.05
C VAL A 87 17.63 -7.68 -3.61
N ASN A 88 17.26 -8.56 -4.55
CA ASN A 88 17.16 -10.01 -4.40
C ASN A 88 16.42 -10.43 -3.13
N THR A 89 15.39 -9.68 -2.78
CA THR A 89 14.64 -9.95 -1.55
C THR A 89 13.65 -11.07 -1.81
N ASP A 90 13.77 -12.14 -1.04
CA ASP A 90 12.72 -13.14 -0.96
C ASP A 90 11.70 -12.66 0.08
N PHE A 91 10.70 -11.93 -0.40
CA PHE A 91 9.61 -11.47 0.45
C PHE A 91 8.79 -12.62 1.07
N ALA A 92 9.02 -13.86 0.62
CA ALA A 92 8.21 -15.02 0.93
C ALA A 92 8.49 -15.69 2.28
N GLU A 93 9.44 -15.19 3.09
CA GLU A 93 9.56 -15.60 4.50
C GLU A 93 8.46 -15.00 5.41
N THR A 94 7.80 -13.91 4.98
CA THR A 94 6.83 -13.18 5.83
C THR A 94 5.41 -13.78 5.81
N GLU A 95 5.16 -14.80 4.99
CA GLU A 95 3.82 -15.33 4.73
C GLU A 95 3.69 -16.80 5.06
N VAL A 96 2.87 -17.08 6.07
CA VAL A 96 2.37 -18.42 6.38
C VAL A 96 1.12 -18.66 5.53
N ASP A 97 1.08 -19.79 4.84
CA ASP A 97 0.02 -20.23 3.93
C ASP A 97 -1.39 -20.13 4.54
N ALA A 98 -2.19 -19.17 4.07
CA ALA A 98 -3.65 -19.29 4.13
C ALA A 98 -4.14 -19.69 2.75
N ARG A 99 -4.04 -20.99 2.44
CA ARG A 99 -4.56 -21.55 1.20
C ARG A 99 -6.10 -21.46 1.22
N GLN A 100 -6.66 -20.38 0.65
CA GLN A 100 -8.11 -20.22 0.50
C GLN A 100 -8.52 -20.60 -0.92
N THR A 101 -9.48 -21.51 -1.03
CA THR A 101 -10.10 -21.84 -2.31
C THR A 101 -11.01 -20.68 -2.71
N ASN A 102 -10.59 -19.88 -3.69
CA ASN A 102 -11.42 -18.83 -4.25
C ASN A 102 -12.50 -19.45 -5.15
N LEU A 103 -13.76 -19.39 -4.72
CA LEU A 103 -14.91 -19.89 -5.47
C LEU A 103 -15.61 -18.79 -6.29
N THR A 104 -15.05 -17.57 -6.30
CA THR A 104 -15.60 -16.42 -7.01
C THR A 104 -14.72 -16.02 -8.19
N ARG A 105 -15.26 -15.21 -9.11
CA ARG A 105 -14.53 -14.64 -10.26
C ARG A 105 -13.68 -13.41 -9.90
N PHE A 106 -13.65 -13.03 -8.63
CA PHE A 106 -12.90 -11.87 -8.12
C PHE A 106 -11.78 -12.39 -7.22
N GLU A 107 -10.59 -11.82 -7.32
CA GLU A 107 -9.45 -12.22 -6.49
C GLU A 107 -9.73 -11.94 -5.00
N ILE A 108 -9.26 -12.83 -4.12
CA ILE A 108 -9.30 -12.60 -2.68
C ILE A 108 -8.21 -11.56 -2.35
N LEU A 109 -8.63 -10.41 -1.81
CA LEU A 109 -7.73 -9.35 -1.37
C LEU A 109 -7.11 -9.72 -0.01
N PHE A 110 -5.84 -10.14 -0.01
CA PHE A 110 -5.08 -10.30 1.22
C PHE A 110 -4.39 -8.97 1.60
N PRO A 111 -4.45 -8.55 2.88
CA PRO A 111 -3.66 -7.40 3.34
C PRO A 111 -2.17 -7.62 3.07
N GLU A 112 -1.51 -6.59 2.56
CA GLU A 112 -0.06 -6.58 2.39
C GLU A 112 0.65 -6.70 3.75
N LYS A 113 1.73 -7.47 3.83
CA LYS A 113 2.49 -7.69 5.09
C LYS A 113 3.97 -7.32 4.98
N ARG A 114 4.45 -7.16 3.75
CA ARG A 114 5.86 -6.89 3.46
C ARG A 114 6.15 -5.42 3.73
N THR A 115 7.11 -5.15 4.62
CA THR A 115 7.43 -3.79 5.08
C THR A 115 7.68 -2.81 3.94
N PHE A 116 8.36 -3.25 2.87
CA PHE A 116 8.64 -2.44 1.69
C PHE A 116 7.37 -1.90 1.01
N PHE A 117 6.31 -2.70 0.93
CA PHE A 117 5.05 -2.31 0.30
C PHE A 117 4.10 -1.61 1.27
N LEU A 118 4.10 -2.03 2.54
CA LEU A 118 3.25 -1.45 3.59
C LEU A 118 3.53 0.03 3.87
N GLU A 119 4.79 0.41 3.92
CA GLU A 119 5.18 1.76 4.34
C GLU A 119 4.69 2.82 3.35
N GLY A 120 3.74 3.67 3.74
CA GLY A 120 3.13 4.65 2.84
C GLY A 120 2.16 4.06 1.81
N ALA A 121 1.55 2.90 2.09
CA ALA A 121 0.53 2.29 1.24
C ALA A 121 -0.73 3.18 1.11
N ASP A 122 -1.05 3.95 2.15
CA ASP A 122 -2.16 4.92 2.20
C ASP A 122 -2.07 5.99 1.08
N ILE A 123 -0.85 6.33 0.66
CA ILE A 123 -0.63 7.27 -0.44
C ILE A 123 -1.20 6.72 -1.76
N PHE A 124 -1.18 5.39 -1.92
CA PHE A 124 -1.66 4.68 -3.11
C PHE A 124 -3.17 4.41 -3.10
N GLU A 125 -3.87 4.66 -1.99
CA GLU A 125 -5.32 4.54 -1.91
C GLU A 125 -6.01 5.49 -2.88
N PHE A 126 -7.00 4.98 -3.61
CA PHE A 126 -7.67 5.66 -4.70
C PHE A 126 -9.17 5.73 -4.46
N GLY A 127 -9.74 6.92 -4.64
CA GLY A 127 -11.15 7.16 -4.31
C GLY A 127 -11.39 7.20 -2.80
N TYR A 128 -12.56 7.71 -2.41
CA TYR A 128 -12.97 7.83 -1.02
C TYR A 128 -14.15 6.87 -0.79
N GLU A 129 -14.08 6.05 0.27
CA GLU A 129 -15.09 5.05 0.65
C GLU A 129 -15.52 4.10 -0.48
N LEU A 130 -14.55 3.63 -1.27
CA LEU A 130 -14.84 2.68 -2.34
C LEU A 130 -14.87 1.21 -1.89
N ASP A 131 -14.78 0.89 -0.60
CA ASP A 131 -14.89 -0.47 0.00
C ASP A 131 -14.68 -1.64 -1.00
N ASP A 132 -13.42 -1.89 -1.37
CA ASP A 132 -12.98 -2.94 -2.29
C ASP A 132 -13.57 -2.93 -3.73
N VAL A 133 -14.42 -1.97 -4.10
CA VAL A 133 -15.08 -1.89 -5.41
C VAL A 133 -14.08 -1.59 -6.54
N MET A 134 -13.04 -0.79 -6.29
CA MET A 134 -12.04 -0.42 -7.30
C MET A 134 -10.68 -0.13 -6.65
N ILE A 135 -9.71 -1.02 -6.87
CA ILE A 135 -8.33 -0.88 -6.37
C ILE A 135 -7.39 -0.83 -7.59
N PRO A 136 -7.02 0.38 -8.08
CA PRO A 136 -6.21 0.50 -9.30
C PRO A 136 -4.77 -0.02 -9.12
N PHE A 137 -4.28 -0.01 -7.88
CA PHE A 137 -2.97 -0.56 -7.54
C PHE A 137 -3.07 -1.46 -6.30
N PHE A 138 -2.70 -2.72 -6.48
CA PHE A 138 -2.65 -3.70 -5.39
C PHE A 138 -1.26 -4.31 -5.32
N SER A 139 -0.45 -3.86 -4.35
CA SER A 139 0.96 -4.26 -4.22
C SER A 139 1.14 -5.77 -4.05
N ARG A 140 0.12 -6.42 -3.48
CA ARG A 140 0.10 -7.86 -3.20
C ARG A 140 0.30 -8.72 -4.45
N ARG A 141 -0.16 -8.24 -5.61
CA ARG A 141 0.06 -8.89 -6.90
C ARG A 141 1.56 -8.95 -7.25
N ILE A 142 2.35 -7.97 -6.83
CA ILE A 142 3.77 -7.94 -7.14
C ILE A 142 4.49 -9.12 -6.48
N GLY A 143 5.12 -9.97 -7.30
CA GLY A 143 5.86 -11.14 -6.85
C GLY A 143 5.01 -12.40 -6.74
N LEU A 144 3.81 -12.41 -7.32
CA LEU A 144 2.95 -13.58 -7.46
C LEU A 144 2.52 -13.72 -8.93
N ASP A 145 2.34 -14.95 -9.42
CA ASP A 145 1.72 -15.22 -10.73
C ASP A 145 0.18 -15.38 -10.65
N GLU A 146 -0.45 -15.79 -11.76
CA GLU A 146 -1.91 -15.99 -11.84
C GLU A 146 -2.41 -17.17 -10.97
N ASP A 147 -1.55 -18.14 -10.68
CA ASP A 147 -1.83 -19.30 -9.81
C ASP A 147 -1.47 -19.03 -8.34
N GLY A 148 -0.88 -17.87 -8.06
CA GLY A 148 -0.39 -17.47 -6.74
C GLY A 148 0.98 -18.05 -6.40
N GLU A 149 1.70 -18.63 -7.37
CA GLU A 149 3.08 -19.04 -7.19
C GLU A 149 4.01 -17.84 -7.09
N ARG A 150 5.12 -18.03 -6.40
CA ARG A 150 6.04 -16.97 -5.99
C ARG A 150 6.95 -16.59 -7.15
N ILE A 151 7.00 -15.30 -7.46
CA ILE A 151 7.97 -14.71 -8.39
C ILE A 151 8.96 -13.85 -7.59
N PRO A 152 10.24 -14.25 -7.50
CA PRO A 152 11.26 -13.48 -6.79
C PRO A 152 11.40 -12.04 -7.30
N ILE A 153 11.69 -11.11 -6.40
CA ILE A 153 11.92 -9.70 -6.75
C ILE A 153 13.44 -9.46 -6.84
N ASN A 154 13.91 -9.20 -8.06
CA ASN A 154 15.33 -8.97 -8.33
C ASN A 154 15.77 -7.62 -7.74
N ALA A 155 14.95 -6.59 -7.93
CA ALA A 155 15.19 -5.27 -7.36
C ALA A 155 13.88 -4.48 -7.25
N GLY A 156 13.82 -3.59 -6.28
CA GLY A 156 12.71 -2.65 -6.13
C GLY A 156 13.20 -1.33 -5.56
N THR A 157 12.56 -0.24 -5.98
CA THR A 157 12.76 1.08 -5.40
C THR A 157 11.43 1.75 -5.17
N LYS A 158 11.32 2.45 -4.05
CA LYS A 158 10.11 3.16 -3.65
C LYS A 158 10.48 4.52 -3.09
N LEU A 159 9.69 5.53 -3.40
CA LEU A 159 9.73 6.84 -2.80
C LEU A 159 8.32 7.19 -2.36
N ASN A 160 8.11 7.47 -1.07
CA ASN A 160 6.80 7.79 -0.55
C ASN A 160 6.87 8.85 0.53
N GLY A 161 5.85 9.70 0.59
CA GLY A 161 5.68 10.65 1.67
C GLY A 161 4.93 11.92 1.29
N ARG A 162 5.12 12.97 2.09
CA ARG A 162 4.37 14.22 2.01
C ARG A 162 5.28 15.44 2.03
N VAL A 163 5.06 16.35 1.09
CA VAL A 163 5.72 17.67 1.03
C VAL A 163 4.64 18.74 1.07
N GLY A 164 4.52 19.44 2.19
CA GLY A 164 3.43 20.39 2.44
C GLY A 164 2.07 19.69 2.32
N ASN A 165 1.24 20.17 1.38
CA ASN A 165 -0.10 19.62 1.13
C ASN A 165 -0.12 18.52 0.05
N THR A 166 1.05 18.14 -0.48
CA THR A 166 1.18 17.14 -1.55
C THR A 166 1.67 15.82 -0.99
N ASN A 167 0.90 14.75 -1.19
CA ASN A 167 1.35 13.38 -1.01
C ASN A 167 1.88 12.86 -2.33
N LEU A 168 2.99 12.14 -2.29
CA LEU A 168 3.63 11.55 -3.44
C LEU A 168 4.08 10.13 -3.13
N GLY A 169 3.83 9.23 -4.07
CA GLY A 169 4.24 7.83 -3.99
C GLY A 169 4.72 7.40 -5.37
N ALA A 170 5.88 6.78 -5.44
CA ALA A 170 6.41 6.15 -6.64
C ALA A 170 7.05 4.82 -6.25
N LEU A 171 6.83 3.80 -7.06
CA LEU A 171 7.33 2.45 -6.84
C LEU A 171 7.70 1.87 -8.20
N VAL A 172 8.88 1.27 -8.30
CA VAL A 172 9.30 0.47 -9.46
C VAL A 172 9.90 -0.82 -8.94
N VAL A 173 9.50 -1.93 -9.54
CA VAL A 173 9.92 -3.28 -9.17
C VAL A 173 10.27 -4.05 -10.42
N ASN A 174 11.34 -4.84 -10.33
CA ASN A 174 11.72 -5.83 -11.33
C ASN A 174 11.62 -7.21 -10.69
N THR A 175 10.86 -8.09 -11.32
CA THR A 175 10.66 -9.46 -10.86
C THR A 175 11.31 -10.44 -11.83
N SER A 176 11.65 -11.61 -11.31
CA SER A 176 12.02 -12.77 -12.11
C SER A 176 10.86 -13.27 -12.96
N HIS A 177 11.08 -14.35 -13.70
CA HIS A 177 10.10 -14.93 -14.60
C HIS A 177 9.16 -15.84 -13.78
N ALA A 178 7.88 -15.89 -14.15
CA ALA A 178 6.96 -16.87 -13.58
C ALA A 178 7.32 -18.28 -14.08
N VAL A 179 7.15 -19.30 -13.23
CA VAL A 179 7.41 -20.70 -13.63
C VAL A 179 6.43 -21.07 -14.74
N GLY A 180 6.92 -21.63 -15.86
CA GLY A 180 6.08 -22.03 -17.00
C GLY A 180 5.70 -20.91 -17.97
N VAL A 181 6.24 -19.69 -17.80
CA VAL A 181 6.04 -18.57 -18.72
C VAL A 181 7.37 -18.20 -19.39
N ASP A 182 7.48 -18.40 -20.71
CA ASP A 182 8.69 -18.08 -21.53
C ASP A 182 8.99 -16.56 -21.65
N THR A 183 8.27 -15.72 -20.91
CA THR A 183 8.41 -14.27 -20.98
C THR A 183 9.46 -13.81 -19.98
N GLY A 184 10.29 -12.85 -20.40
CA GLY A 184 11.42 -12.24 -19.68
C GLY A 184 11.17 -11.80 -18.23
N THR A 185 12.15 -11.13 -17.61
CA THR A 185 11.90 -10.40 -16.34
C THR A 185 10.80 -9.36 -16.55
N ALA A 186 9.93 -9.18 -15.55
CA ALA A 186 8.86 -8.19 -15.62
C ALA A 186 9.25 -6.94 -14.82
N THR A 187 9.12 -5.76 -15.45
CA THR A 187 9.27 -4.48 -14.75
C THR A 187 7.93 -3.79 -14.65
N MET A 188 7.54 -3.44 -13.43
CA MET A 188 6.29 -2.76 -13.16
C MET A 188 6.54 -1.53 -12.30
N GLY A 189 5.66 -0.55 -12.41
CA GLY A 189 5.72 0.60 -11.52
C GLY A 189 4.38 1.29 -11.38
N VAL A 190 4.27 2.07 -10.30
CA VAL A 190 3.14 2.93 -10.01
C VAL A 190 3.65 4.28 -9.51
N ALA A 191 2.98 5.35 -9.90
CA ALA A 191 3.19 6.68 -9.37
C ALA A 191 1.85 7.32 -9.02
N ARG A 192 1.80 8.03 -7.90
CA ARG A 192 0.63 8.76 -7.43
C ARG A 192 1.04 10.10 -6.84
N ILE A 193 0.24 11.11 -7.16
CA ILE A 193 0.29 12.44 -6.54
C ILE A 193 -1.12 12.75 -6.04
N LYS A 194 -1.24 13.12 -4.76
CA LYS A 194 -2.51 13.52 -4.13
C LYS A 194 -2.33 14.84 -3.41
N GLN A 195 -3.05 15.86 -3.85
CA GLN A 195 -3.03 17.20 -3.27
C GLN A 195 -4.20 17.37 -2.31
N ASN A 196 -3.89 17.71 -1.05
CA ASN A 196 -4.89 18.21 -0.12
C ASN A 196 -5.26 19.65 -0.52
N ILE A 197 -6.56 19.89 -0.71
CA ILE A 197 -7.15 21.15 -1.13
C ILE A 197 -8.30 21.51 -0.19
N LEU A 198 -8.64 22.80 -0.11
CA LEU A 198 -9.61 23.28 0.88
C LEU A 198 -9.16 22.90 2.31
N SER A 199 -10.09 22.75 3.25
CA SER A 199 -9.78 22.31 4.62
C SER A 199 -9.66 20.79 4.74
N GLU A 200 -10.49 20.05 4.02
CA GLU A 200 -10.71 18.60 4.23
C GLU A 200 -10.77 17.82 2.91
N SER A 201 -10.65 18.48 1.76
CA SER A 201 -10.82 17.86 0.45
C SER A 201 -9.48 17.44 -0.18
N SER A 202 -9.53 16.60 -1.22
CA SER A 202 -8.33 16.21 -1.95
C SER A 202 -8.61 15.89 -3.42
N ILE A 203 -7.57 16.04 -4.25
CA ILE A 203 -7.56 15.61 -5.65
C ILE A 203 -6.30 14.78 -5.91
N GLY A 204 -6.43 13.71 -6.68
CA GLY A 204 -5.36 12.76 -6.93
C GLY A 204 -5.27 12.31 -8.38
N VAL A 205 -4.06 11.92 -8.79
CA VAL A 205 -3.78 11.23 -10.05
C VAL A 205 -2.89 10.04 -9.75
N ILE A 206 -3.22 8.89 -10.32
CA ILE A 206 -2.43 7.66 -10.25
C ILE A 206 -2.14 7.15 -11.65
N THR A 207 -0.95 6.59 -11.85
CA THR A 207 -0.58 5.92 -13.09
C THR A 207 0.28 4.70 -12.79
N SER A 208 0.16 3.65 -13.59
CA SER A 208 1.02 2.47 -13.52
C SER A 208 1.42 2.00 -14.90
N PHE A 209 2.51 1.23 -14.96
CA PHE A 209 3.01 0.59 -16.17
C PHE A 209 3.52 -0.82 -15.85
N GLY A 210 3.56 -1.66 -16.88
CA GLY A 210 3.94 -3.06 -16.78
C GLY A 210 2.86 -3.93 -16.15
N ASP A 211 3.03 -5.24 -16.27
CA ASP A 211 2.26 -6.24 -15.51
C ASP A 211 3.16 -7.40 -15.10
N GLN A 212 2.65 -8.28 -14.23
CA GLN A 212 3.41 -9.39 -13.64
C GLN A 212 3.93 -10.39 -14.68
N LEU A 213 3.31 -10.44 -15.86
CA LEU A 213 3.64 -11.37 -16.94
C LEU A 213 4.45 -10.70 -18.04
N GLY A 214 4.90 -9.46 -17.82
CA GLY A 214 5.75 -8.72 -18.75
C GLY A 214 5.06 -8.39 -20.07
N ARG A 215 3.72 -8.33 -20.12
CA ARG A 215 3.03 -8.08 -21.39
C ARG A 215 3.28 -6.64 -21.88
N PRO A 216 3.55 -6.45 -23.18
CA PRO A 216 3.69 -5.14 -23.79
C PRO A 216 2.46 -4.24 -23.61
N ASN A 217 2.71 -2.92 -23.62
CA ASN A 217 1.67 -1.88 -23.61
C ASN A 217 0.69 -1.97 -22.43
N SER A 218 1.15 -2.53 -21.31
CA SER A 218 0.42 -2.59 -20.04
C SER A 218 0.58 -1.28 -19.26
N TRP A 219 -0.51 -0.55 -19.06
CA TRP A 219 -0.55 0.68 -18.27
C TRP A 219 -1.95 0.95 -17.71
N MET A 220 -2.01 1.76 -16.66
CA MET A 220 -3.25 2.33 -16.13
C MET A 220 -3.04 3.80 -15.76
N SER A 221 -4.07 4.61 -15.90
CA SER A 221 -4.10 5.98 -15.41
C SER A 221 -5.47 6.29 -14.85
N GLY A 222 -5.51 6.99 -13.73
CA GLY A 222 -6.75 7.40 -13.09
C GLY A 222 -6.62 8.73 -12.36
N ALA A 223 -7.76 9.34 -12.12
CA ALA A 223 -7.89 10.54 -11.30
C ALA A 223 -9.07 10.40 -10.34
N ASP A 224 -8.93 10.96 -9.15
CA ASP A 224 -9.94 10.95 -8.11
C ASP A 224 -10.04 12.32 -7.44
N PHE A 225 -11.24 12.68 -7.02
CA PHE A 225 -11.53 13.85 -6.22
C PHE A 225 -12.43 13.45 -5.06
N ALA A 226 -12.06 13.84 -3.86
CA ALA A 226 -12.81 13.63 -2.64
C ALA A 226 -13.11 15.00 -2.02
N PHE A 227 -14.39 15.36 -2.02
CA PHE A 227 -14.91 16.50 -1.28
C PHE A 227 -15.35 16.04 0.10
N GLN A 228 -14.84 16.70 1.12
CA GLN A 228 -15.25 16.48 2.50
C GLN A 228 -15.40 17.84 3.17
N THR A 229 -16.42 17.98 4.01
CA THR A 229 -16.58 19.13 4.88
C THR A 229 -17.36 18.77 6.13
N SER A 230 -16.86 19.19 7.29
CA SER A 230 -17.50 19.07 8.60
C SER A 230 -18.41 20.25 8.98
N HIS A 231 -18.58 21.21 8.08
CA HIS A 231 -19.32 22.47 8.33
C HIS A 231 -20.51 22.64 7.40
N PHE A 232 -20.98 21.55 6.80
CA PHE A 232 -22.14 21.60 5.94
C PHE A 232 -23.37 21.98 6.76
N LEU A 233 -24.14 22.98 6.31
CA LEU A 233 -25.34 23.46 7.02
C LEU A 233 -25.11 23.76 8.53
N GLY A 234 -23.92 24.20 8.91
CA GLY A 234 -23.54 24.47 10.30
C GLY A 234 -22.47 23.49 10.76
N ASP A 235 -22.89 22.38 11.36
CA ASP A 235 -22.07 21.40 12.08
C ASP A 235 -22.20 19.98 11.51
N LYS A 236 -22.65 19.86 10.25
CA LYS A 236 -22.85 18.56 9.61
C LYS A 236 -21.71 18.18 8.69
N ASN A 237 -21.46 16.88 8.62
CA ASN A 237 -20.52 16.28 7.70
C ASN A 237 -21.16 16.08 6.33
N LEU A 238 -20.40 16.31 5.26
CA LEU A 238 -20.80 15.99 3.90
C LEU A 238 -19.60 15.47 3.14
N ASN A 239 -19.77 14.30 2.54
CA ASN A 239 -18.76 13.63 1.74
C ASN A 239 -19.28 13.39 0.32
N ALA A 240 -18.44 13.66 -0.67
CA ALA A 240 -18.70 13.30 -2.04
C ALA A 240 -17.40 12.90 -2.73
N SER A 241 -17.47 11.91 -3.61
CA SER A 241 -16.30 11.44 -4.34
C SER A 241 -16.63 11.25 -5.81
N VAL A 242 -15.65 11.49 -6.67
CA VAL A 242 -15.73 11.15 -8.09
C VAL A 242 -14.38 10.63 -8.53
N TRP A 243 -14.38 9.61 -9.36
CA TRP A 243 -13.16 9.02 -9.86
C TRP A 243 -13.35 8.43 -11.25
N GLY A 244 -12.25 8.30 -11.96
CA GLY A 244 -12.21 7.65 -13.27
C GLY A 244 -10.84 7.02 -13.49
N VAL A 245 -10.83 5.83 -14.09
CA VAL A 245 -9.63 5.09 -14.47
C VAL A 245 -9.74 4.62 -15.91
N ARG A 246 -8.59 4.47 -16.54
CA ARG A 246 -8.45 3.83 -17.84
C ARG A 246 -7.20 2.97 -17.84
N ASN A 247 -7.27 1.79 -18.43
CA ASN A 247 -6.13 0.90 -18.56
C ASN A 247 -5.99 0.36 -19.98
N ASN A 248 -4.84 -0.24 -20.24
CA ASN A 248 -4.57 -0.94 -21.47
C ASN A 248 -3.55 -2.04 -21.18
N ARG A 249 -3.59 -3.10 -21.98
CA ARG A 249 -2.66 -4.23 -21.95
C ARG A 249 -2.83 -5.02 -23.25
N GLU A 250 -1.78 -5.71 -23.71
CA GLU A 250 -1.90 -6.67 -24.79
C GLU A 250 -2.90 -7.80 -24.46
N GLY A 251 -3.83 -8.06 -25.39
CA GLY A 251 -4.91 -9.03 -25.20
C GLY A 251 -6.13 -8.50 -24.42
N LEU A 252 -6.16 -7.21 -24.05
CA LEU A 252 -7.33 -6.61 -23.40
C LEU A 252 -8.38 -6.18 -24.44
N GLU A 253 -9.53 -6.87 -24.43
CA GLU A 253 -10.70 -6.59 -25.25
C GLU A 253 -11.85 -5.98 -24.44
N GLY A 254 -12.74 -5.23 -25.10
CA GLY A 254 -13.90 -4.59 -24.46
C GLY A 254 -13.60 -3.24 -23.81
N ASP A 255 -14.40 -2.90 -22.79
CA ASP A 255 -14.31 -1.63 -22.08
C ASP A 255 -13.02 -1.52 -21.26
N ARG A 256 -12.30 -0.41 -21.47
CA ARG A 256 -10.97 -0.13 -20.90
C ARG A 256 -10.97 0.94 -19.82
N GLY A 257 -12.15 1.34 -19.37
CA GLY A 257 -12.30 2.41 -18.42
C GLY A 257 -13.44 2.15 -17.46
N ALA A 258 -13.33 2.74 -16.29
CA ALA A 258 -14.35 2.70 -15.27
C ALA A 258 -14.41 4.07 -14.59
N TYR A 259 -15.57 4.44 -14.09
CA TYR A 259 -15.78 5.66 -13.34
C TYR A 259 -16.82 5.41 -12.25
N GLY A 260 -16.80 6.24 -11.23
CA GLY A 260 -17.76 6.18 -10.14
C GLY A 260 -17.97 7.52 -9.49
N LEU A 261 -19.12 7.64 -8.84
CA LEU A 261 -19.47 8.74 -7.96
C LEU A 261 -19.96 8.16 -6.63
N GLY A 262 -19.52 8.76 -5.54
CA GLY A 262 -19.96 8.45 -4.18
C GLY A 262 -20.53 9.70 -3.52
N PHE A 263 -21.54 9.50 -2.68
CA PHE A 263 -22.11 10.57 -1.86
C PHE A 263 -22.49 9.98 -0.52
N ASP A 264 -22.05 10.62 0.55
CA ASP A 264 -22.32 10.21 1.91
C ASP A 264 -22.61 11.42 2.79
N TYR A 265 -23.55 11.27 3.71
CA TYR A 265 -23.99 12.31 4.63
C TYR A 265 -24.07 11.72 6.04
N PRO A 266 -22.91 11.53 6.71
CA PRO A 266 -22.79 10.75 7.93
C PRO A 266 -23.09 11.65 9.12
N ASN A 267 -24.38 11.93 9.32
CA ASN A 267 -24.88 12.71 10.43
C ASN A 267 -25.98 11.91 11.10
N ASP A 268 -25.65 11.33 12.26
CA ASP A 268 -26.63 10.68 13.12
C ASP A 268 -27.47 11.74 13.85
N LEU A 269 -28.74 11.41 14.11
CA LEU A 269 -29.71 12.23 14.85
C LEU A 269 -29.66 11.99 16.36
#